data_AF-A0A849IWS7-F1
#
_entry.id   AF-A0A849IWS7-F1
#
_cell.length_a   1.000
_cell.length_b   1.000
_cell.length_c   1.000
_cell.angle_alpha   90.00
_cell.angle_beta   90.00
_cell.angle_gamma   90.00
#
_symmetry.space_group_name_H-M   'P 1'
#
loop_
_entity.id
_entity.type
_entity.pdbx_description
1 polymer ?
#
loop_
_entity_poly.entity_id
_entity_poly.type
_entity_poly.pdbx_seq_one_letter_code
_entity_poly.pdbx_strand_id
1 'polypeptide(L)'
;MLLVQISAVAKPQVSRNSIWQTAHQAGASLASFRGSDPTSNLAPQPDFNTICGIQPNESASCSSAALSALNRAQELEGVAPINLPTNYPLLSPAEQLFVLVNLERASRGLAVFIGMSPSLNLIAEQGAIQGQDPTWNQYTYPWASNYGYGLPNAIAMVYGWMYDDGPGSPNVSCSIDTPGSCWQHRNNILQDFGTNSPSMGAGYYLASSDVASYAILESSYVSASYSITWSQEAPLIPKVEGDAGYFGSTGSTLLGSPVVDIVPSPDGMGYWLVGANGGIYTFGDVGYFGTMESSQLNAPIVSMAATPDGKGYWLVAADGGVFSFGDAAFYGSMGGVRLNAPIVSMAATPDGKSYWLVAADGGVFSFGDTSFYGSFAGVALN
;
A
#
# COMPACT_ATOMS: atom_id res chain seq x y z
N MET A 1 -15.15 -31.68 -17.74
CA MET A 1 -13.90 -31.74 -16.93
C MET A 1 -12.74 -31.74 -17.91
N LEU A 2 -12.24 -30.55 -18.25
CA LEU A 2 -11.06 -30.37 -19.08
C LEU A 2 -10.30 -29.19 -18.47
N LEU A 3 -9.20 -29.48 -17.78
CA LEU A 3 -8.26 -28.48 -17.31
C LEU A 3 -7.58 -27.84 -18.53
N VAL A 4 -7.51 -26.51 -18.57
CA VAL A 4 -6.62 -25.79 -19.48
C VAL A 4 -5.59 -25.06 -18.64
N GLN A 5 -4.32 -25.39 -18.87
CA GLN A 5 -3.15 -24.81 -18.21
C GLN A 5 -2.99 -23.32 -18.57
N ILE A 6 -2.65 -22.52 -17.56
CA ILE A 6 -2.20 -21.14 -17.72
C ILE A 6 -0.69 -21.18 -18.02
N SER A 7 -0.29 -20.76 -19.22
CA SER A 7 1.13 -20.51 -19.54
C SER A 7 1.46 -19.04 -19.34
N ALA A 8 2.46 -18.77 -18.51
CA ALA A 8 3.05 -17.44 -18.32
C ALA A 8 3.78 -17.00 -19.60
N VAL A 9 3.43 -15.83 -20.12
CA VAL A 9 4.16 -15.17 -21.22
C VAL A 9 4.98 -14.03 -20.62
N ALA A 10 6.29 -14.06 -20.86
CA ALA A 10 7.25 -13.06 -20.42
C ALA A 10 6.94 -11.67 -21.02
N LYS A 11 6.96 -10.62 -20.17
CA LYS A 11 6.83 -9.21 -20.57
C LYS A 11 8.21 -8.61 -20.90
N PRO A 12 8.32 -7.69 -21.88
CA PRO A 12 9.54 -6.93 -22.13
C PRO A 12 9.78 -5.87 -21.04
N GLN A 13 11.04 -5.67 -20.68
CA GLN A 13 11.52 -4.61 -19.79
C GLN A 13 11.42 -3.23 -20.49
N VAL A 14 10.68 -2.30 -19.91
CA VAL A 14 10.77 -0.86 -20.22
C VAL A 14 11.34 -0.17 -18.99
N SER A 15 12.42 0.60 -19.21
CA SER A 15 13.29 1.19 -18.18
C SER A 15 12.54 2.17 -17.26
N ARG A 16 12.50 1.87 -15.96
CA ARG A 16 11.84 2.60 -14.87
C ARG A 16 12.70 3.73 -14.26
N ASN A 17 13.15 4.72 -15.04
CA ASN A 17 14.05 5.76 -14.51
C ASN A 17 13.57 7.22 -14.63
N SER A 18 12.29 7.50 -14.87
CA SER A 18 11.83 8.89 -15.10
C SER A 18 10.63 9.39 -14.30
N ILE A 19 10.12 8.66 -13.29
CA ILE A 19 8.86 9.04 -12.63
C ILE A 19 9.07 9.55 -11.18
N TRP A 20 10.22 9.27 -10.55
CA TRP A 20 10.50 9.72 -9.17
C TRP A 20 11.14 11.11 -9.04
N GLN A 21 11.56 11.74 -10.13
CA GLN A 21 12.26 13.04 -10.05
C GLN A 21 11.34 14.26 -9.94
N THR A 22 10.05 14.15 -10.30
CA THR A 22 9.18 15.35 -10.36
C THR A 22 8.53 15.71 -9.02
N ALA A 23 8.54 14.81 -8.04
CA ALA A 23 8.10 15.11 -6.67
C ALA A 23 9.09 15.97 -5.86
N HIS A 24 10.32 16.15 -6.35
CA HIS A 24 11.37 16.89 -5.65
C HIS A 24 11.41 18.41 -5.92
N GLN A 25 10.55 18.97 -6.78
CA GLN A 25 10.61 20.40 -7.15
C GLN A 25 9.64 21.33 -6.41
N ALA A 26 8.74 20.80 -5.57
CA ALA A 26 8.03 21.63 -4.59
C ALA A 26 8.75 21.47 -3.24
N GLY A 27 9.48 22.50 -2.81
CA GLY A 27 10.35 22.51 -1.62
C GLY A 27 9.64 22.40 -0.26
N ALA A 28 8.70 21.47 -0.10
CA ALA A 28 8.33 20.93 1.20
C ALA A 28 9.33 19.81 1.52
N SER A 29 10.14 20.01 2.55
CA SER A 29 11.06 18.97 3.03
C SER A 29 10.25 17.69 3.33
N LEU A 30 10.61 16.57 2.71
CA LEU A 30 10.14 15.21 3.07
C LEU A 30 10.55 14.77 4.49
N ALA A 31 10.97 15.71 5.35
CA ALA A 31 11.42 15.47 6.72
C ALA A 31 10.28 15.24 7.73
N SER A 32 9.00 15.21 7.32
CA SER A 32 7.91 15.46 8.27
C SER A 32 7.28 14.25 8.97
N PHE A 33 7.67 12.99 8.75
CA PHE A 33 7.00 11.86 9.42
C PHE A 33 7.88 10.69 9.90
N ARG A 34 9.17 10.89 10.17
CA ARG A 34 9.97 9.87 10.87
C ARG A 34 9.52 9.66 12.33
N GLY A 35 8.93 10.70 12.95
CA GLY A 35 8.71 10.75 14.39
C GLY A 35 10.03 10.94 15.15
N SER A 36 10.01 11.67 16.27
CA SER A 36 11.14 11.68 17.21
C SER A 36 11.22 10.33 17.93
N ASP A 37 12.43 9.91 18.29
CA ASP A 37 12.60 8.72 19.12
C ASP A 37 11.82 8.85 20.44
N PRO A 38 11.21 7.76 20.95
CA PRO A 38 10.59 7.78 22.26
C PRO A 38 11.59 8.20 23.35
N THR A 39 11.12 8.94 24.35
CA THR A 39 11.98 9.42 25.45
C THR A 39 12.37 8.30 26.43
N SER A 40 11.68 7.17 26.39
CA SER A 40 11.93 5.97 27.18
C SER A 40 11.34 4.74 26.49
N ASN A 41 11.71 3.54 26.94
CA ASN A 41 11.07 2.30 26.51
C ASN A 41 9.58 2.34 26.83
N LEU A 42 8.79 1.73 25.95
CA LEU A 42 7.36 1.55 26.16
C LEU A 42 7.11 0.08 26.52
N ALA A 43 6.45 -0.14 27.66
CA ALA A 43 6.05 -1.49 28.05
C ALA A 43 4.86 -1.96 27.18
N PRO A 44 4.85 -3.24 26.74
CA PRO A 44 3.78 -3.75 25.91
C PRO A 44 2.44 -3.75 26.65
N GLN A 45 1.40 -3.23 25.99
CA GLN A 45 0.03 -3.14 26.50
C GLN A 45 -0.96 -3.60 25.41
N PRO A 46 -1.54 -4.81 25.49
CA PRO A 46 -1.41 -5.78 26.59
C PRO A 46 0.02 -6.35 26.68
N ASP A 47 0.39 -6.84 27.87
CA ASP A 47 1.68 -7.51 28.07
C ASP A 47 1.67 -8.88 27.36
N PHE A 48 2.14 -8.87 26.10
CA PHE A 48 2.21 -10.06 25.28
C PHE A 48 3.20 -11.09 25.85
N ASN A 49 4.20 -10.70 26.64
CA ASN A 49 5.16 -11.67 27.20
C ASN A 49 4.45 -12.63 28.15
N THR A 50 3.57 -12.11 29.00
CA THR A 50 2.73 -12.91 29.90
C THR A 50 1.70 -13.74 29.13
N ILE A 51 1.07 -13.18 28.10
CA ILE A 51 0.01 -13.87 27.33
C ILE A 51 0.58 -15.01 26.48
N CYS A 52 1.72 -14.80 25.85
CA CYS A 52 2.36 -15.77 24.97
C CYS A 52 3.02 -16.92 25.75
N GLY A 53 3.42 -16.71 27.01
CA GLY A 53 3.97 -17.78 27.84
C GLY A 53 5.34 -18.27 27.36
N ILE A 54 5.44 -19.56 26.99
CA ILE A 54 6.70 -20.16 26.51
C ILE A 54 6.96 -19.69 25.08
N GLN A 55 8.17 -19.20 24.83
CA GLN A 55 8.60 -18.67 23.54
C GLN A 55 9.44 -19.70 22.75
N PRO A 56 9.36 -19.70 21.41
CA PRO A 56 8.49 -18.87 20.56
C PRO A 56 7.02 -19.30 20.60
N ASN A 57 6.09 -18.39 20.27
CA ASN A 57 4.66 -18.67 20.22
C ASN A 57 3.96 -17.92 19.09
N GLU A 58 3.51 -18.67 18.08
CA GLU A 58 2.79 -18.18 16.89
C GLU A 58 1.27 -18.40 16.99
N SER A 59 0.74 -18.67 18.19
CA SER A 59 -0.71 -18.81 18.37
C SER A 59 -1.44 -17.51 18.06
N ALA A 60 -2.65 -17.61 17.50
CA ALA A 60 -3.48 -16.45 17.19
C ALA A 60 -3.68 -15.50 18.40
N SER A 61 -3.80 -16.05 19.61
CA SER A 61 -3.87 -15.26 20.85
C SER A 61 -2.59 -14.48 21.14
N CYS A 62 -1.43 -15.08 20.91
CA CYS A 62 -0.15 -14.42 21.10
C CYS A 62 0.08 -13.34 20.04
N SER A 63 -0.12 -13.66 18.76
CA SER A 63 0.03 -12.72 17.65
C SER A 63 -0.95 -11.55 17.78
N SER A 64 -2.19 -11.79 18.20
CA SER A 64 -3.19 -10.74 18.45
C SER A 64 -2.80 -9.82 19.61
N ALA A 65 -2.24 -10.36 20.69
CA ALA A 65 -1.75 -9.55 21.82
C ALA A 65 -0.55 -8.68 21.40
N ALA A 66 0.41 -9.25 20.67
CA ALA A 66 1.57 -8.52 20.15
C ALA A 66 1.14 -7.40 19.18
N LEU A 67 0.21 -7.68 18.26
CA LEU A 67 -0.31 -6.68 17.33
C LEU A 67 -1.07 -5.56 18.05
N SER A 68 -1.86 -5.90 19.07
CA SER A 68 -2.57 -4.91 19.88
C SER A 68 -1.59 -3.98 20.61
N ALA A 69 -0.50 -4.53 21.15
CA ALA A 69 0.55 -3.74 21.79
C ALA A 69 1.27 -2.83 20.79
N LEU A 70 1.57 -3.33 19.59
CA LEU A 70 2.20 -2.55 18.52
C LEU A 70 1.29 -1.40 18.06
N ASN A 71 0.03 -1.68 17.77
CA ASN A 71 -0.94 -0.67 17.36
C ASN A 71 -1.18 0.39 18.44
N ARG A 72 -1.16 -0.01 19.72
CA ARG A 72 -1.23 0.93 20.84
C ARG A 72 0.00 1.85 20.91
N ALA A 73 1.18 1.31 20.65
CA ALA A 73 2.41 2.09 20.61
C ALA A 73 2.42 3.09 19.44
N GLN A 74 1.93 2.68 18.27
CA GLN A 74 1.74 3.57 17.11
C GLN A 74 0.74 4.69 17.39
N GLU A 75 -0.37 4.38 18.05
CA GLU A 75 -1.38 5.37 18.43
C GLU A 75 -0.80 6.47 19.34
N LEU A 76 0.08 6.10 20.28
CA LEU A 76 0.78 7.08 21.14
C LEU A 76 1.69 8.03 20.35
N GLU A 77 2.15 7.61 19.17
CA GLU A 77 2.93 8.42 18.24
C GLU A 77 2.06 9.16 17.21
N GLY A 78 0.73 9.01 17.28
CA GLY A 78 -0.20 9.56 16.29
C GLY A 78 -0.12 8.88 14.93
N VAL A 79 0.35 7.63 14.89
CA VAL A 79 0.45 6.81 13.67
C VAL A 79 -0.72 5.85 13.59
N ALA A 80 -1.24 5.65 12.37
CA ALA A 80 -2.32 4.73 12.10
C ALA A 80 -1.95 3.28 12.49
N PRO A 81 -2.91 2.50 13.00
CA PRO A 81 -2.66 1.12 13.40
C PRO A 81 -2.32 0.25 12.19
N ILE A 82 -1.46 -0.75 12.40
CA ILE A 82 -1.16 -1.77 11.40
C ILE A 82 -2.32 -2.74 11.25
N ASN A 83 -2.74 -2.94 10.00
CA ASN A 83 -3.59 -4.05 9.57
C ASN A 83 -2.73 -5.09 8.85
N LEU A 84 -2.81 -6.34 9.29
CA LEU A 84 -2.09 -7.43 8.65
C LEU A 84 -2.81 -7.89 7.39
N PRO A 85 -2.09 -8.29 6.34
CA PRO A 85 -2.72 -8.83 5.14
C PRO A 85 -3.42 -10.16 5.44
N THR A 86 -4.48 -10.47 4.68
CA THR A 86 -5.35 -11.63 4.93
C THR A 86 -4.63 -12.98 4.87
N ASN A 87 -3.50 -13.07 4.17
CA ASN A 87 -2.62 -14.24 4.08
C ASN A 87 -1.50 -14.27 5.14
N TYR A 88 -1.39 -13.26 6.02
CA TYR A 88 -0.28 -13.13 6.97
C TYR A 88 0.05 -14.42 7.76
N PRO A 89 -0.92 -15.19 8.30
CA PRO A 89 -0.63 -16.42 9.04
C PRO A 89 -0.01 -17.54 8.18
N LEU A 90 -0.07 -17.43 6.85
CA LEU A 90 0.50 -18.39 5.91
C LEU A 90 1.93 -18.03 5.50
N LEU A 91 2.38 -16.81 5.81
CA LEU A 91 3.71 -16.34 5.50
C LEU A 91 4.74 -17.02 6.39
N SER A 92 5.91 -17.31 5.84
CA SER A 92 7.07 -17.70 6.65
C SER A 92 7.45 -16.57 7.61
N PRO A 93 8.10 -16.87 8.74
CA PRO A 93 8.57 -15.84 9.68
C PRO A 93 9.40 -14.70 9.05
N ALA A 94 10.20 -15.01 8.02
CA ALA A 94 10.97 -14.01 7.28
C ALA A 94 10.06 -13.08 6.45
N GLU A 95 9.08 -13.64 5.76
CA GLU A 95 8.08 -12.89 5.00
C GLU A 95 7.19 -12.05 5.91
N GLN A 96 6.81 -12.57 7.08
CA GLN A 96 6.05 -11.84 8.10
C GLN A 96 6.80 -10.58 8.56
N LEU A 97 8.09 -10.68 8.81
CA LEU A 97 8.91 -9.53 9.19
C LEU A 97 9.07 -8.52 8.04
N PHE A 98 9.28 -8.99 6.81
CA PHE A 98 9.29 -8.11 5.61
C PHE A 98 7.99 -7.29 5.54
N VAL A 99 6.84 -7.94 5.71
CA VAL A 99 5.53 -7.30 5.71
C VAL A 99 5.40 -6.29 6.85
N LEU A 100 5.73 -6.67 8.09
CA LEU A 100 5.60 -5.79 9.26
C LEU A 100 6.48 -4.54 9.16
N VAL A 101 7.72 -4.68 8.71
CA VAL A 101 8.66 -3.56 8.54
C VAL A 101 8.16 -2.60 7.47
N ASN A 102 7.63 -3.12 6.37
CA ASN A 102 7.00 -2.28 5.35
C ASN A 102 5.72 -1.62 5.85
N LEU A 103 4.93 -2.27 6.71
CA LEU A 103 3.76 -1.68 7.34
C LEU A 103 4.15 -0.53 8.29
N GLU A 104 5.22 -0.68 9.09
CA GLU A 104 5.78 0.41 9.90
C GLU A 104 6.22 1.59 9.03
N ARG A 105 6.95 1.33 7.95
CA ARG A 105 7.42 2.38 7.01
C ARG A 105 6.26 3.06 6.31
N ALA A 106 5.32 2.29 5.76
CA ALA A 106 4.16 2.79 5.03
C ALA A 106 3.25 3.65 5.93
N SER A 107 2.99 3.21 7.18
CA SER A 107 2.19 3.96 8.15
C SER A 107 2.75 5.35 8.49
N ARG A 108 4.05 5.56 8.21
CA ARG A 108 4.80 6.81 8.42
C ARG A 108 5.15 7.53 7.12
N GLY A 109 4.58 7.12 5.99
CA GLY A 109 4.85 7.74 4.68
C GLY A 109 6.29 7.58 4.20
N LEU A 110 7.03 6.59 4.72
CA LEU A 110 8.39 6.27 4.30
C LEU A 110 8.38 5.31 3.11
N ALA A 111 9.42 5.38 2.28
CA ALA A 111 9.58 4.47 1.14
C ALA A 111 9.60 3.00 1.62
N VAL A 112 8.71 2.16 1.12
CA VAL A 112 8.70 0.71 1.42
C VAL A 112 9.81 -0.01 0.68
N PHE A 113 10.17 -1.19 1.14
CA PHE A 113 11.04 -2.09 0.41
C PHE A 113 10.25 -2.94 -0.59
N ILE A 114 10.75 -3.13 -1.83
CA ILE A 114 9.97 -3.83 -2.88
C ILE A 114 9.89 -5.33 -2.72
N GLY A 115 10.86 -5.99 -2.11
CA GLY A 115 10.84 -7.44 -2.04
C GLY A 115 11.95 -8.07 -1.25
N MET A 116 11.70 -9.29 -0.80
CA MET A 116 12.66 -10.08 -0.04
C MET A 116 13.52 -10.91 -1.00
N SER A 117 14.84 -10.84 -0.85
CA SER A 117 15.79 -11.57 -1.70
C SER A 117 16.28 -12.84 -0.99
N PRO A 118 16.13 -14.03 -1.60
CA PRO A 118 16.55 -15.29 -0.99
C PRO A 118 18.04 -15.37 -0.63
N SER A 119 18.93 -14.74 -1.44
CA SER A 119 20.37 -14.78 -1.20
C SER A 119 20.78 -13.94 0.01
N LEU A 120 20.13 -12.80 0.22
CA LEU A 120 20.35 -12.01 1.42
C LEU A 120 19.71 -12.65 2.64
N ASN A 121 18.53 -13.26 2.44
CA ASN A 121 17.82 -13.97 3.50
C ASN A 121 18.75 -14.97 4.19
N LEU A 122 19.53 -15.72 3.40
CA LEU A 122 20.51 -16.67 3.90
C LEU A 122 21.63 -16.02 4.73
N ILE A 123 22.06 -14.80 4.38
CA ILE A 123 23.10 -14.06 5.12
C ILE A 123 22.54 -13.57 6.46
N ALA A 124 21.30 -13.06 6.47
CA ALA A 124 20.63 -12.73 7.71
C ALA A 124 20.39 -13.95 8.60
N GLU A 125 20.14 -15.11 8.01
CA GLU A 125 19.96 -16.38 8.72
C GLU A 125 21.23 -16.79 9.42
N GLN A 126 22.36 -16.68 8.74
CA GLN A 126 23.66 -16.96 9.32
C GLN A 126 23.99 -16.05 10.50
N GLY A 127 23.67 -14.74 10.40
CA GLY A 127 23.84 -13.80 11.51
C GLY A 127 22.93 -14.16 12.70
N ALA A 128 21.66 -14.42 12.44
CA ALA A 128 20.69 -14.76 13.46
C ALA A 128 20.97 -16.12 14.14
N ILE A 129 21.48 -17.12 13.41
CA ILE A 129 22.00 -18.39 13.97
C ILE A 129 23.14 -18.13 14.96
N GLN A 130 23.98 -17.13 14.67
CA GLN A 130 25.12 -16.78 15.51
C GLN A 130 24.75 -15.86 16.68
N GLY A 131 23.48 -15.48 16.82
CA GLY A 131 23.03 -14.59 17.89
C GLY A 131 23.53 -13.16 17.72
N GLN A 132 23.73 -12.72 16.49
CA GLN A 132 24.29 -11.41 16.16
C GLN A 132 23.48 -10.71 15.08
N ASP A 133 23.60 -9.38 15.06
CA ASP A 133 23.14 -8.58 13.95
C ASP A 133 23.70 -9.12 12.62
N PRO A 134 22.85 -9.34 11.60
CA PRO A 134 23.31 -9.71 10.27
C PRO A 134 24.42 -8.78 9.76
N THR A 135 25.61 -9.33 9.51
CA THR A 135 26.75 -8.54 9.02
C THR A 135 26.90 -8.68 7.52
N TRP A 136 27.15 -7.56 6.84
CA TRP A 136 27.36 -7.52 5.41
C TRP A 136 28.79 -7.11 5.05
N ASN A 137 29.68 -8.08 4.80
CA ASN A 137 31.08 -7.80 4.47
C ASN A 137 31.37 -7.62 2.97
N GLN A 138 30.38 -7.81 2.09
CA GLN A 138 30.61 -7.88 0.64
C GLN A 138 30.25 -6.59 -0.15
N TYR A 139 29.65 -5.56 0.47
CA TYR A 139 29.12 -4.40 -0.26
C TYR A 139 29.57 -3.06 0.33
N THR A 140 29.62 -2.06 -0.55
CA THR A 140 30.06 -0.68 -0.27
C THR A 140 28.90 0.31 -0.03
N TYR A 141 27.67 -0.19 0.07
CA TYR A 141 26.47 0.63 0.27
C TYR A 141 26.10 0.76 1.75
N PRO A 142 25.41 1.83 2.16
CA PRO A 142 24.84 1.93 3.49
C PRO A 142 23.90 0.76 3.76
N TRP A 143 24.08 0.09 4.90
CA TRP A 143 23.29 -1.07 5.33
C TRP A 143 22.83 -0.88 6.77
N ALA A 144 21.83 -1.66 7.17
CA ALA A 144 21.28 -1.66 8.51
C ALA A 144 21.00 -3.09 8.94
N SER A 145 20.96 -3.34 10.25
CA SER A 145 20.69 -4.68 10.75
C SER A 145 20.05 -4.68 12.10
N ASN A 146 19.03 -5.53 12.29
CA ASN A 146 18.44 -5.75 13.58
C ASN A 146 18.43 -7.24 13.93
N TYR A 147 19.03 -7.63 15.02
CA TYR A 147 18.80 -8.94 15.59
C TYR A 147 17.85 -8.84 16.79
N GLY A 148 17.04 -9.86 16.99
CA GLY A 148 16.15 -9.98 18.13
C GLY A 148 16.16 -11.39 18.70
N TYR A 149 16.06 -11.50 20.03
CA TYR A 149 16.00 -12.78 20.73
C TYR A 149 15.00 -12.72 21.88
N GLY A 150 14.36 -13.85 22.17
CA GLY A 150 13.56 -14.01 23.40
C GLY A 150 12.14 -13.43 23.34
N LEU A 151 11.67 -12.95 22.19
CA LEU A 151 10.29 -12.51 21.97
C LEU A 151 9.50 -13.55 21.16
N PRO A 152 8.17 -13.59 21.31
CA PRO A 152 7.34 -14.68 20.81
C PRO A 152 7.36 -14.97 19.32
N ASN A 153 7.32 -13.91 18.53
CA ASN A 153 7.02 -13.94 17.10
C ASN A 153 7.51 -12.67 16.41
N ALA A 154 7.34 -12.62 15.09
CA ALA A 154 7.74 -11.50 14.25
C ALA A 154 7.14 -10.14 14.70
N ILE A 155 5.89 -10.12 15.15
CA ILE A 155 5.21 -8.89 15.58
C ILE A 155 5.85 -8.34 16.85
N ALA A 156 6.08 -9.21 17.83
CA ALA A 156 6.77 -8.84 19.06
C ALA A 156 8.21 -8.39 18.79
N MET A 157 8.88 -8.96 17.80
CA MET A 157 10.23 -8.53 17.39
C MET A 157 10.24 -7.11 16.85
N VAL A 158 9.32 -6.76 15.94
CA VAL A 158 9.19 -5.38 15.45
C VAL A 158 8.82 -4.43 16.59
N TYR A 159 7.97 -4.85 17.52
CA TYR A 159 7.71 -4.07 18.74
C TYR A 159 8.99 -3.78 19.51
N GLY A 160 9.80 -4.82 19.78
CA GLY A 160 11.07 -4.67 20.50
C GLY A 160 12.01 -3.68 19.83
N TRP A 161 12.22 -3.82 18.52
CA TRP A 161 13.07 -2.90 17.76
C TRP A 161 12.57 -1.46 17.74
N MET A 162 11.26 -1.25 17.73
CA MET A 162 10.66 0.07 17.61
C MET A 162 10.48 0.79 18.95
N TYR A 163 10.30 0.05 20.05
CA TYR A 163 9.77 0.58 21.30
C TYR A 163 10.48 0.10 22.58
N ASP A 164 11.42 -0.85 22.49
CA ASP A 164 12.15 -1.40 23.63
C ASP A 164 13.67 -1.51 23.32
N ASP A 165 14.34 -0.36 23.17
CA ASP A 165 15.76 -0.32 22.76
C ASP A 165 16.64 0.58 23.65
N GLY A 166 16.13 1.21 24.72
CA GLY A 166 16.82 2.21 25.56
C GLY A 166 17.72 1.72 26.72
N PRO A 167 18.29 2.66 27.53
CA PRO A 167 19.18 2.35 28.67
C PRO A 167 18.51 1.45 29.72
N GLY A 168 19.20 0.36 30.10
CA GLY A 168 18.69 -0.62 31.06
C GLY A 168 17.89 -1.79 30.45
N SER A 169 17.72 -1.82 29.13
CA SER A 169 17.28 -3.01 28.41
C SER A 169 18.40 -4.07 28.32
N PRO A 170 18.09 -5.36 28.10
CA PRO A 170 19.09 -6.40 27.87
C PRO A 170 19.82 -6.28 26.50
N ASN A 171 19.60 -5.20 25.74
CA ASN A 171 20.21 -4.99 24.43
C ASN A 171 21.67 -4.48 24.51
N VAL A 172 22.52 -4.99 23.61
CA VAL A 172 23.97 -4.79 23.49
C VAL A 172 24.34 -3.34 23.07
N SER A 173 23.43 -2.63 22.39
CA SER A 173 23.69 -1.27 21.85
C SER A 173 23.60 -0.14 22.89
N CYS A 174 22.95 -0.36 24.03
CA CYS A 174 22.80 0.64 25.11
C CYS A 174 23.79 0.49 26.26
N SER A 175 25.00 0.00 25.98
CA SER A 175 26.06 -0.03 26.99
C SER A 175 26.59 1.37 27.37
N ILE A 176 26.22 2.43 26.63
CA ILE A 176 26.65 3.82 26.87
C ILE A 176 25.50 4.80 26.61
N ASP A 177 25.30 5.73 27.53
CA ASP A 177 24.23 6.74 27.56
C ASP A 177 24.56 7.93 26.63
N THR A 178 24.70 7.67 25.33
CA THR A 178 24.82 8.71 24.30
C THR A 178 23.47 8.99 23.65
N PRO A 179 23.02 10.25 23.54
CA PRO A 179 21.78 10.59 22.83
C PRO A 179 21.80 10.04 21.39
N GLY A 180 20.87 9.14 21.07
CA GLY A 180 20.69 8.54 19.73
C GLY A 180 21.32 7.17 19.50
N SER A 181 22.20 6.65 20.37
CA SER A 181 22.76 5.29 20.22
C SER A 181 21.78 4.19 20.64
N CYS A 182 20.80 4.54 21.46
CA CYS A 182 19.83 3.65 22.09
C CYS A 182 18.54 3.43 21.28
N TRP A 183 18.49 3.90 20.04
CA TRP A 183 17.35 3.67 19.15
C TRP A 183 17.84 3.16 17.80
N GLN A 184 18.99 2.48 17.77
CA GLN A 184 19.61 2.06 16.54
C GLN A 184 18.73 1.07 15.78
N HIS A 185 18.03 0.15 16.45
CA HIS A 185 17.12 -0.78 15.77
C HIS A 185 15.90 -0.08 15.18
N ARG A 186 15.32 0.88 15.90
CA ARG A 186 14.25 1.75 15.39
C ARG A 186 14.74 2.57 14.19
N ASN A 187 15.93 3.15 14.31
CA ASN A 187 16.54 3.97 13.27
C ASN A 187 16.83 3.17 12.01
N ASN A 188 17.26 1.92 12.15
CA ASN A 188 17.43 1.00 11.05
C ASN A 188 16.10 0.79 10.29
N ILE A 189 14.96 0.75 10.97
CA ILE A 189 13.63 0.60 10.32
C ILE A 189 13.17 1.91 9.68
N LEU A 190 13.39 3.05 10.33
CA LEU A 190 12.79 4.33 9.97
C LEU A 190 13.69 5.26 9.15
N GLN A 191 14.98 4.94 8.97
CA GLN A 191 15.86 5.79 8.19
C GLN A 191 15.48 5.80 6.71
N ASP A 192 15.76 6.93 6.07
CA ASP A 192 15.75 7.03 4.61
C ASP A 192 17.05 6.45 4.08
N PHE A 193 16.94 5.44 3.22
CA PHE A 193 18.09 4.79 2.60
C PHE A 193 18.43 5.41 1.23
N GLY A 194 17.66 6.38 0.75
CA GLY A 194 17.83 7.02 -0.55
C GLY A 194 17.47 6.11 -1.73
N THR A 195 17.62 6.64 -2.95
CA THR A 195 17.39 5.86 -4.18
C THR A 195 18.61 4.98 -4.47
N ASN A 196 18.41 3.67 -4.68
CA ASN A 196 19.45 2.65 -4.96
C ASN A 196 20.28 2.11 -3.78
N SER A 197 19.85 2.28 -2.53
CA SER A 197 20.41 1.55 -1.39
C SER A 197 19.25 1.08 -0.51
N PRO A 198 19.05 -0.23 -0.31
CA PRO A 198 18.99 -0.70 1.09
C PRO A 198 19.45 -2.14 1.26
N SER A 199 20.12 -2.44 2.37
CA SER A 199 20.33 -3.82 2.82
C SER A 199 20.03 -3.87 4.31
N MET A 200 18.74 -3.91 4.65
CA MET A 200 18.32 -4.18 6.02
C MET A 200 18.26 -5.70 6.21
N GLY A 201 19.14 -6.24 7.05
CA GLY A 201 19.04 -7.63 7.52
C GLY A 201 18.38 -7.66 8.89
N ALA A 202 17.35 -8.47 9.10
CA ALA A 202 16.92 -8.72 10.46
C ALA A 202 16.53 -10.17 10.70
N GLY A 203 16.69 -10.63 11.92
CA GLY A 203 16.36 -12.00 12.23
C GLY A 203 16.12 -12.23 13.71
N TYR A 204 15.38 -13.31 13.98
CA TYR A 204 15.10 -13.77 15.31
C TYR A 204 15.10 -15.29 15.39
N TYR A 205 15.38 -15.77 16.60
CA TYR A 205 15.55 -17.19 16.87
C TYR A 205 14.22 -17.85 17.24
N LEU A 206 13.82 -18.90 16.52
CA LEU A 206 12.75 -19.83 16.91
C LEU A 206 13.41 -21.09 17.51
N ALA A 207 12.85 -21.69 18.55
CA ALA A 207 13.54 -22.67 19.39
C ALA A 207 14.24 -23.86 18.66
N SER A 208 15.37 -24.30 19.25
CA SER A 208 16.20 -25.52 19.04
C SER A 208 16.73 -25.93 17.65
N SER A 209 16.26 -25.37 16.54
CA SER A 209 16.93 -25.58 15.24
C SER A 209 16.48 -24.67 14.08
N ASP A 210 15.46 -23.82 14.26
CA ASP A 210 14.90 -23.04 13.15
C ASP A 210 15.19 -21.55 13.35
N VAL A 211 15.83 -20.92 12.36
CA VAL A 211 16.11 -19.49 12.37
C VAL A 211 15.21 -18.76 11.39
N ALA A 212 14.50 -17.76 11.89
CA ALA A 212 13.63 -16.90 11.12
C ALA A 212 14.35 -15.57 10.88
N SER A 213 14.93 -15.41 9.71
CA SER A 213 15.64 -14.20 9.34
C SER A 213 15.23 -13.73 7.97
N TYR A 214 15.06 -12.42 7.80
CA TYR A 214 14.92 -11.76 6.51
C TYR A 214 16.13 -10.89 6.20
N ALA A 215 16.41 -10.70 4.92
CA ALA A 215 17.10 -9.50 4.48
C ALA A 215 16.40 -8.93 3.26
N ILE A 216 16.20 -7.61 3.30
CA ILE A 216 15.49 -6.86 2.26
C ILE A 216 16.48 -6.04 1.45
N LEU A 217 16.35 -6.12 0.11
CA LEU A 217 16.90 -5.16 -0.84
C LEU A 217 15.74 -4.44 -1.55
N GLU A 218 15.98 -3.17 -1.90
CA GLU A 218 15.29 -2.52 -3.00
C GLU A 218 16.25 -1.83 -3.99
N SER A 219 16.07 -2.18 -5.27
CA SER A 219 16.06 -1.28 -6.43
C SER A 219 17.23 -1.29 -7.41
N SER A 220 18.46 -1.73 -7.08
CA SER A 220 19.57 -1.68 -8.06
C SER A 220 20.19 -3.02 -8.49
N TYR A 221 19.78 -4.16 -7.90
CA TYR A 221 20.20 -5.47 -8.42
C TYR A 221 19.29 -5.90 -9.57
N VAL A 222 19.66 -5.52 -10.79
CA VAL A 222 18.91 -5.74 -12.04
C VAL A 222 18.79 -7.23 -12.46
N SER A 223 18.86 -8.16 -11.50
CA SER A 223 18.71 -9.61 -11.69
C SER A 223 18.25 -10.39 -10.45
N ALA A 224 17.90 -9.73 -9.33
CA ALA A 224 17.47 -10.44 -8.13
C ALA A 224 16.07 -11.07 -8.31
N SER A 225 15.97 -12.36 -8.01
CA SER A 225 14.67 -13.02 -7.82
C SER A 225 14.16 -12.68 -6.42
N TYR A 226 12.87 -12.34 -6.30
CA TYR A 226 12.23 -12.09 -5.01
C TYR A 226 11.40 -13.30 -4.60
N SER A 227 11.45 -13.68 -3.32
CA SER A 227 10.54 -14.69 -2.76
C SER A 227 9.13 -14.12 -2.56
N ILE A 228 9.04 -12.86 -2.15
CA ILE A 228 7.82 -12.09 -1.97
C ILE A 228 8.07 -10.63 -2.36
N THR A 229 7.06 -9.94 -2.90
CA THR A 229 7.13 -8.50 -3.19
C THR A 229 6.06 -7.71 -2.47
N TRP A 230 6.35 -6.45 -2.13
CA TRP A 230 5.35 -5.57 -1.51
C TRP A 230 4.11 -5.39 -2.38
N SER A 231 4.27 -5.37 -3.71
CA SER A 231 3.16 -5.28 -4.65
C SER A 231 2.23 -6.51 -4.65
N GLN A 232 2.68 -7.65 -4.12
CA GLN A 232 1.84 -8.84 -3.95
C GLN A 232 1.06 -8.78 -2.64
N GLU A 233 1.66 -8.23 -1.59
CA GLU A 233 1.10 -8.22 -0.23
C GLU A 233 0.20 -7.02 0.05
N ALA A 234 0.56 -5.83 -0.44
CA ALA A 234 -0.19 -4.60 -0.17
C ALA A 234 -1.70 -4.69 -0.53
N PRO A 235 -2.10 -5.31 -1.66
CA PRO A 235 -3.51 -5.48 -2.00
C PRO A 235 -4.30 -6.39 -1.05
N LEU A 236 -3.62 -7.21 -0.23
CA LEU A 236 -4.24 -8.15 0.70
C LEU A 236 -4.51 -7.54 2.08
N ILE A 237 -4.09 -6.29 2.30
CA ILE A 237 -4.34 -5.54 3.53
C ILE A 237 -5.81 -5.13 3.58
N PRO A 238 -6.56 -5.50 4.64
CA PRO A 238 -7.93 -5.03 4.81
C PRO A 238 -7.99 -3.51 4.88
N LYS A 239 -8.78 -2.89 3.99
CA LYS A 239 -9.11 -1.47 4.06
C LYS A 239 -10.10 -1.24 5.20
N VAL A 240 -9.90 -0.20 5.99
CA VAL A 240 -10.79 0.13 7.13
C VAL A 240 -11.58 1.38 6.79
N GLU A 241 -12.89 1.38 7.04
CA GLU A 241 -13.70 2.58 6.86
C GLU A 241 -13.11 3.78 7.64
N GLY A 242 -12.74 4.85 6.94
CA GLY A 242 -12.16 6.07 7.53
C GLY A 242 -10.65 6.24 7.37
N ASP A 243 -9.95 5.35 6.66
CA ASP A 243 -8.52 5.45 6.35
C ASP A 243 -8.17 6.27 5.09
N ALA A 244 -9.14 7.02 4.55
CA ALA A 244 -8.97 7.76 3.30
C ALA A 244 -7.81 8.77 3.38
N GLY A 245 -6.71 8.44 2.69
CA GLY A 245 -5.54 9.30 2.60
C GLY A 245 -5.82 10.62 1.87
N TYR A 246 -5.17 11.70 2.30
CA TYR A 246 -5.16 12.96 1.54
C TYR A 246 -3.98 12.95 0.56
N PHE A 247 -4.30 12.90 -0.73
CA PHE A 247 -3.29 12.83 -1.80
C PHE A 247 -3.12 14.16 -2.56
N GLY A 248 -3.91 15.18 -2.23
CA GLY A 248 -3.78 16.54 -2.75
C GLY A 248 -5.12 17.23 -3.04
N SER A 249 -5.10 18.42 -3.62
CA SER A 249 -6.33 19.14 -3.94
C SER A 249 -6.11 20.11 -5.09
N THR A 250 -7.21 20.48 -5.75
CA THR A 250 -7.25 21.57 -6.72
C THR A 250 -7.44 22.94 -6.06
N GLY A 251 -7.43 23.05 -4.72
CA GLY A 251 -7.76 24.28 -3.99
C GLY A 251 -6.91 25.52 -4.30
N SER A 252 -5.72 25.35 -4.90
CA SER A 252 -4.85 26.44 -5.37
C SER A 252 -4.92 26.69 -6.89
N THR A 253 -5.78 25.96 -7.60
CA THR A 253 -5.87 25.98 -9.07
C THR A 253 -7.23 26.54 -9.49
N LEU A 254 -7.23 27.53 -10.39
CA LEU A 254 -8.47 27.98 -11.02
C LEU A 254 -8.94 26.90 -12.00
N LEU A 255 -10.00 26.18 -11.63
CA LEU A 255 -10.58 25.15 -12.48
C LEU A 255 -11.41 25.77 -13.60
N GLY A 256 -11.28 25.23 -14.82
CA GLY A 256 -12.07 25.64 -15.98
C GLY A 256 -13.55 25.22 -15.91
N SER A 257 -13.89 24.30 -14.99
CA SER A 257 -15.26 23.86 -14.71
C SER A 257 -15.36 23.27 -13.30
N PRO A 258 -16.59 23.10 -12.75
CA PRO A 258 -16.78 22.41 -11.47
C PRO A 258 -16.30 20.96 -11.51
N VAL A 259 -15.67 20.48 -10.43
CA VAL A 259 -15.47 19.04 -10.20
C VAL A 259 -16.84 18.41 -9.93
N VAL A 260 -17.17 17.35 -10.66
CA VAL A 260 -18.46 16.65 -10.59
C VAL A 260 -18.36 15.28 -9.92
N ASP A 261 -17.16 14.69 -9.87
CA ASP A 261 -16.96 13.37 -9.27
C ASP A 261 -15.53 13.20 -8.75
N ILE A 262 -15.36 12.29 -7.80
CA ILE A 262 -14.07 11.82 -7.26
C ILE A 262 -14.08 10.30 -7.28
N VAL A 263 -13.05 9.71 -7.89
CA VAL A 263 -12.94 8.24 -7.99
C VAL A 263 -11.61 7.80 -7.37
N PRO A 264 -11.63 6.97 -6.32
CA PRO A 264 -10.41 6.43 -5.74
C PRO A 264 -9.77 5.38 -6.64
N SER A 265 -8.46 5.21 -6.54
CA SER A 265 -7.77 4.06 -7.12
C SER A 265 -8.22 2.75 -6.47
N PRO A 266 -8.14 1.61 -7.17
CA PRO A 266 -8.46 0.30 -6.59
C PRO A 266 -7.62 -0.06 -5.36
N ASP A 267 -6.38 0.43 -5.25
CA ASP A 267 -5.53 0.27 -4.06
C ASP A 267 -5.79 1.32 -2.97
N GLY A 268 -6.48 2.42 -3.28
CA GLY A 268 -6.78 3.52 -2.34
C GLY A 268 -5.61 4.48 -2.10
N MET A 269 -4.53 4.37 -2.89
CA MET A 269 -3.31 5.18 -2.79
C MET A 269 -3.35 6.46 -3.64
N GLY A 270 -4.50 6.77 -4.23
CA GLY A 270 -4.75 7.98 -4.99
C GLY A 270 -6.21 8.15 -5.39
N TYR A 271 -6.50 9.26 -6.06
CA TYR A 271 -7.80 9.50 -6.68
C TYR A 271 -7.71 10.42 -7.88
N TRP A 272 -8.69 10.24 -8.77
CA TRP A 272 -9.00 11.20 -9.82
C TRP A 272 -10.11 12.15 -9.36
N LEU A 273 -9.97 13.43 -9.66
CA LEU A 273 -11.09 14.36 -9.75
C LEU A 273 -11.44 14.58 -11.21
N VAL A 274 -12.73 14.63 -11.53
CA VAL A 274 -13.21 14.93 -12.89
C VAL A 274 -14.06 16.18 -12.91
N GLY A 275 -13.78 17.08 -13.86
CA GLY A 275 -14.54 18.29 -14.12
C GLY A 275 -15.73 18.06 -15.04
N ALA A 276 -16.74 18.94 -14.98
CA ALA A 276 -17.90 18.92 -15.88
C ALA A 276 -17.52 19.11 -17.37
N ASN A 277 -16.39 19.75 -17.65
CA ASN A 277 -15.80 19.84 -18.99
C ASN A 277 -15.02 18.59 -19.40
N GLY A 278 -14.94 17.58 -18.51
CA GLY A 278 -14.17 16.36 -18.70
C GLY A 278 -12.67 16.50 -18.47
N GLY A 279 -12.22 17.58 -17.83
CA GLY A 279 -10.88 17.71 -17.27
C GLY A 279 -10.63 16.67 -16.19
N ILE A 280 -9.41 16.10 -16.14
CA ILE A 280 -9.02 15.06 -15.18
C ILE A 280 -7.83 15.55 -14.36
N TYR A 281 -7.94 15.45 -13.04
CA TYR A 281 -6.89 15.81 -12.10
C TYR A 281 -6.50 14.57 -11.29
N THR A 282 -5.21 14.23 -11.29
CA THR A 282 -4.67 13.04 -10.64
C THR A 282 -3.97 13.40 -9.34
N PHE A 283 -4.25 12.67 -8.27
CA PHE A 283 -3.62 12.83 -6.97
C PHE A 283 -3.17 11.47 -6.43
N GLY A 284 -1.97 11.40 -5.86
CA GLY A 284 -1.39 10.12 -5.43
C GLY A 284 -0.78 9.35 -6.60
N ASP A 285 -0.99 8.04 -6.64
CA ASP A 285 -0.35 7.12 -7.60
C ASP A 285 -1.17 6.81 -8.86
N VAL A 286 -2.34 7.45 -9.01
CA VAL A 286 -3.20 7.24 -10.17
C VAL A 286 -2.59 7.77 -11.47
N GLY A 287 -2.74 7.00 -12.55
CA GLY A 287 -2.30 7.39 -13.89
C GLY A 287 -3.27 8.36 -14.58
N TYR A 288 -2.74 9.23 -15.45
CA TYR A 288 -3.54 10.06 -16.35
C TYR A 288 -3.67 9.37 -17.71
N PHE A 289 -4.90 9.06 -18.15
CA PHE A 289 -5.14 8.26 -19.37
C PHE A 289 -5.81 9.03 -20.51
N GLY A 290 -6.25 10.26 -20.26
CA GLY A 290 -6.88 11.14 -21.24
C GLY A 290 -7.91 12.09 -20.64
N THR A 291 -8.41 13.01 -21.46
CA THR A 291 -9.35 14.07 -21.03
C THR A 291 -10.32 14.37 -22.17
N MET A 292 -11.48 14.92 -21.83
CA MET A 292 -12.40 15.53 -22.80
C MET A 292 -12.32 17.06 -22.82
N GLU A 293 -11.50 17.70 -21.99
CA GLU A 293 -11.43 19.16 -21.83
C GLU A 293 -11.10 19.92 -23.13
N SER A 294 -10.39 19.30 -24.06
CA SER A 294 -10.05 19.89 -25.37
C SER A 294 -11.09 19.61 -26.47
N SER A 295 -12.16 18.87 -26.15
CA SER A 295 -13.20 18.47 -27.10
C SER A 295 -14.48 19.26 -26.86
N GLN A 296 -15.21 19.55 -27.94
CA GLN A 296 -16.55 20.09 -27.81
C GLN A 296 -17.51 18.98 -27.37
N LEU A 297 -17.90 19.02 -26.10
CA LEU A 297 -18.92 18.14 -25.54
C LEU A 297 -20.32 18.66 -25.87
N ASN A 298 -21.23 17.76 -26.25
CA ASN A 298 -22.64 18.09 -26.45
C ASN A 298 -23.38 18.29 -25.11
N ALA A 299 -22.87 17.68 -24.05
CA ALA A 299 -23.37 17.77 -22.69
C ALA A 299 -22.22 17.60 -21.69
N PRO A 300 -22.31 18.18 -20.48
CA PRO A 300 -21.25 18.07 -19.48
C PRO A 300 -21.03 16.61 -19.04
N ILE A 301 -19.80 16.30 -18.65
CA ILE A 301 -19.48 15.09 -17.88
C ILE A 301 -20.19 15.18 -16.52
N VAL A 302 -20.78 14.07 -16.09
CA VAL A 302 -21.51 13.96 -14.82
C VAL A 302 -20.92 12.94 -13.86
N SER A 303 -20.17 11.95 -14.36
CA SER A 303 -19.56 10.91 -13.52
C SER A 303 -18.43 10.19 -14.25
N MET A 304 -17.62 9.46 -13.48
CA MET A 304 -16.52 8.63 -13.94
C MET A 304 -16.51 7.28 -13.23
N ALA A 305 -16.02 6.25 -13.90
CA ALA A 305 -15.71 4.96 -13.28
C ALA A 305 -14.34 4.45 -13.73
N ALA A 306 -13.53 3.94 -12.80
CA ALA A 306 -12.22 3.36 -13.09
C ALA A 306 -12.32 1.87 -13.45
N THR A 307 -11.36 1.35 -14.22
CA THR A 307 -11.19 -0.09 -14.41
C THR A 307 -10.75 -0.75 -13.09
N PRO A 308 -11.05 -2.04 -12.86
CA PRO A 308 -10.70 -2.72 -11.60
C PRO A 308 -9.20 -2.74 -11.30
N ASP A 309 -8.36 -2.62 -12.31
CA ASP A 309 -6.90 -2.57 -12.18
C ASP A 309 -6.33 -1.14 -12.19
N GLY A 310 -7.20 -0.12 -12.29
CA GLY A 310 -6.85 1.30 -12.23
C GLY A 310 -6.08 1.81 -13.43
N LYS A 311 -6.00 1.06 -14.54
CA LYS A 311 -5.24 1.42 -15.75
C LYS A 311 -6.06 2.12 -16.83
N GLY A 312 -7.33 2.37 -16.56
CA GLY A 312 -8.23 3.07 -17.44
C GLY A 312 -9.43 3.62 -16.68
N TYR A 313 -10.21 4.46 -17.37
CA TYR A 313 -11.49 4.94 -16.86
C TYR A 313 -12.46 5.24 -17.99
N TRP A 314 -13.74 5.22 -17.64
CA TRP A 314 -14.83 5.74 -18.44
C TRP A 314 -15.31 7.07 -17.88
N LEU A 315 -15.60 8.02 -18.76
CA LEU A 315 -16.36 9.22 -18.44
C LEU A 315 -17.75 9.10 -19.06
N VAL A 316 -18.78 9.56 -18.34
CA VAL A 316 -20.13 9.66 -18.89
C VAL A 316 -20.64 11.10 -18.87
N ALA A 317 -21.22 11.52 -19.99
CA ALA A 317 -21.89 12.80 -20.14
C ALA A 317 -23.39 12.72 -19.86
N ALA A 318 -24.02 13.86 -19.54
CA ALA A 318 -25.45 13.93 -19.23
C ALA A 318 -26.37 13.50 -20.40
N ASP A 319 -25.88 13.59 -21.65
CA ASP A 319 -26.57 13.06 -22.83
C ASP A 319 -26.39 11.54 -23.02
N GLY A 320 -25.66 10.91 -22.10
CA GLY A 320 -25.33 9.49 -22.11
C GLY A 320 -24.20 9.10 -23.06
N GLY A 321 -23.46 10.07 -23.58
CA GLY A 321 -22.16 9.84 -24.23
C GLY A 321 -21.17 9.21 -23.25
N VAL A 322 -20.57 8.07 -23.63
CA VAL A 322 -19.49 7.42 -22.87
C VAL A 322 -18.17 7.57 -23.62
N PHE A 323 -17.12 7.94 -22.89
CA PHE A 323 -15.75 8.07 -23.39
C PHE A 323 -14.83 7.14 -22.61
N SER A 324 -13.96 6.40 -23.30
CA SER A 324 -13.08 5.40 -22.68
C SER A 324 -11.63 5.79 -22.86
N PHE A 325 -10.85 5.66 -21.79
CA PHE A 325 -9.44 6.04 -21.74
C PHE A 325 -8.59 4.95 -21.10
N GLY A 326 -7.31 4.91 -21.49
CA GLY A 326 -6.38 3.88 -21.01
C GLY A 326 -6.75 2.52 -21.59
N ASP A 327 -6.88 1.51 -20.72
CA ASP A 327 -7.31 0.17 -21.10
C ASP A 327 -8.81 -0.10 -20.87
N ALA A 328 -9.58 0.93 -20.51
CA ALA A 328 -11.03 0.83 -20.40
C ALA A 328 -11.65 0.49 -21.76
N ALA A 329 -12.24 -0.69 -21.89
CA ALA A 329 -12.91 -1.09 -23.12
C ALA A 329 -14.29 -0.41 -23.25
N PHE A 330 -14.64 0.02 -24.45
CA PHE A 330 -15.93 0.66 -24.73
C PHE A 330 -17.03 -0.39 -24.95
N TYR A 331 -18.06 -0.40 -24.11
CA TYR A 331 -19.17 -1.38 -24.18
C TYR A 331 -20.46 -0.82 -24.79
N GLY A 332 -20.52 0.49 -25.05
CA GLY A 332 -21.68 1.16 -25.64
C GLY A 332 -21.98 2.52 -25.02
N SER A 333 -22.94 3.24 -25.60
CA SER A 333 -23.25 4.62 -25.22
C SER A 333 -24.70 4.92 -25.58
N MET A 334 -25.34 5.82 -24.83
CA MET A 334 -26.62 6.39 -25.21
C MET A 334 -26.46 7.67 -26.05
N GLY A 335 -25.22 8.12 -26.28
CA GLY A 335 -24.93 9.29 -27.11
C GLY A 335 -25.58 9.18 -28.50
N GLY A 336 -26.29 10.23 -28.89
CA GLY A 336 -27.07 10.27 -30.15
C GLY A 336 -28.47 9.66 -30.05
N VAL A 337 -28.83 9.04 -28.92
CA VAL A 337 -30.20 8.60 -28.61
C VAL A 337 -30.89 9.67 -27.78
N ARG A 338 -32.15 9.98 -28.11
CA ARG A 338 -32.96 10.89 -27.29
C ARG A 338 -33.34 10.22 -25.97
N LEU A 339 -32.77 10.70 -24.88
CA LEU A 339 -33.14 10.30 -23.52
C LEU A 339 -34.39 11.06 -23.03
N ASN A 340 -35.17 10.43 -22.15
CA ASN A 340 -36.29 11.08 -21.46
C ASN A 340 -35.82 12.02 -20.34
N ALA A 341 -34.71 11.66 -19.71
CA ALA A 341 -34.03 12.43 -18.67
C ALA A 341 -32.51 12.27 -18.82
N PRO A 342 -31.70 13.25 -18.37
CA PRO A 342 -30.24 13.16 -18.46
C PRO A 342 -29.68 12.01 -17.63
N ILE A 343 -28.56 11.45 -18.07
CA ILE A 343 -27.72 10.58 -17.24
C ILE A 343 -27.16 11.39 -16.07
N VAL A 344 -27.13 10.78 -14.89
CA VAL A 344 -26.59 11.40 -13.65
C VAL A 344 -25.42 10.62 -13.05
N SER A 345 -25.24 9.34 -13.40
CA SER A 345 -24.11 8.55 -12.91
C SER A 345 -23.84 7.32 -13.79
N MET A 346 -22.65 6.74 -13.64
CA MET A 346 -22.31 5.42 -14.14
C MET A 346 -21.70 4.54 -13.05
N ALA A 347 -21.80 3.24 -13.22
CA ALA A 347 -21.11 2.26 -12.38
C ALA A 347 -20.55 1.12 -13.24
N ALA A 348 -19.26 0.82 -13.08
CA ALA A 348 -18.62 -0.33 -13.74
C ALA A 348 -18.81 -1.61 -12.91
N THR A 349 -18.82 -2.77 -13.58
CA THR A 349 -18.81 -4.06 -12.89
C THR A 349 -17.44 -4.35 -12.28
N PRO A 350 -17.37 -5.14 -11.17
CA PRO A 350 -16.10 -5.47 -10.52
C PRO A 350 -15.07 -6.18 -11.41
N ASP A 351 -15.51 -6.82 -12.49
CA ASP A 351 -14.64 -7.46 -13.47
C ASP A 351 -14.22 -6.54 -14.63
N GLY A 352 -14.75 -5.32 -14.69
CA GLY A 352 -14.44 -4.31 -15.71
C GLY A 352 -15.02 -4.63 -17.09
N LYS A 353 -15.94 -5.60 -17.19
CA LYS A 353 -16.49 -6.09 -18.48
C LYS A 353 -17.82 -5.47 -18.90
N SER A 354 -18.33 -4.55 -18.10
CA SER A 354 -19.61 -3.89 -18.35
C SER A 354 -19.79 -2.68 -17.46
N TYR A 355 -20.82 -1.88 -17.76
CA TYR A 355 -21.27 -0.79 -16.89
C TYR A 355 -22.77 -0.54 -17.03
N TRP A 356 -23.32 0.10 -15.99
CA TRP A 356 -24.64 0.70 -16.00
C TRP A 356 -24.55 2.22 -16.09
N LEU A 357 -25.50 2.82 -16.82
CA LEU A 357 -25.78 4.25 -16.75
C LEU A 357 -27.13 4.44 -16.07
N VAL A 358 -27.25 5.43 -15.19
CA VAL A 358 -28.53 5.78 -14.56
C VAL A 358 -28.95 7.20 -14.94
N ALA A 359 -30.21 7.35 -15.35
CA ALA A 359 -30.84 8.61 -15.67
C ALA A 359 -31.60 9.19 -14.48
N ALA A 360 -31.80 10.51 -14.48
CA ALA A 360 -32.49 11.23 -13.41
C ALA A 360 -33.96 10.79 -13.21
N ASP A 361 -34.58 10.15 -14.20
CA ASP A 361 -35.91 9.56 -14.11
C ASP A 361 -35.91 8.13 -13.51
N GLY A 362 -34.75 7.62 -13.10
CA GLY A 362 -34.58 6.24 -12.61
C GLY A 362 -34.38 5.21 -13.74
N GLY A 363 -34.25 5.67 -14.99
CA GLY A 363 -33.85 4.85 -16.13
C GLY A 363 -32.48 4.22 -15.94
N VAL A 364 -32.35 2.90 -16.13
CA VAL A 364 -31.05 2.20 -16.11
C VAL A 364 -30.76 1.62 -17.49
N PHE A 365 -29.56 1.88 -18.01
CA PHE A 365 -29.07 1.34 -19.28
C PHE A 365 -27.87 0.43 -19.00
N SER A 366 -27.87 -0.76 -19.58
CA SER A 366 -26.86 -1.81 -19.34
C SER A 366 -26.01 -2.02 -20.60
N PHE A 367 -24.70 -2.04 -20.46
CA PHE A 367 -23.76 -2.23 -21.57
C PHE A 367 -22.73 -3.32 -21.24
N GLY A 368 -22.37 -4.13 -22.24
CA GLY A 368 -21.48 -5.29 -22.07
C GLY A 368 -22.24 -6.54 -21.60
N ASP A 369 -21.58 -7.36 -20.78
CA ASP A 369 -22.12 -8.65 -20.32
C ASP A 369 -23.02 -8.55 -19.07
N THR A 370 -23.39 -7.33 -18.65
CA THR A 370 -24.22 -7.14 -17.46
C THR A 370 -25.70 -7.40 -17.70
N SER A 371 -26.33 -8.10 -16.75
CA SER A 371 -27.77 -8.33 -16.76
C SER A 371 -28.54 -7.06 -16.37
N PHE A 372 -29.60 -6.77 -17.11
CA PHE A 372 -30.55 -5.71 -16.76
C PHE A 372 -31.52 -6.22 -15.69
N TYR A 373 -31.47 -5.65 -14.49
CA TYR A 373 -32.31 -6.07 -13.35
C TYR A 373 -33.58 -5.24 -13.16
N GLY A 374 -33.85 -4.28 -14.04
CA GLY A 374 -35.01 -3.38 -13.96
C GLY A 374 -34.65 -1.90 -14.00
N SER A 375 -35.67 -1.05 -14.12
CA SER A 375 -35.58 0.41 -14.17
C SER A 375 -36.75 1.00 -13.38
N PHE A 376 -36.52 2.09 -12.64
CA PHE A 376 -37.58 2.83 -11.94
C PHE A 376 -38.23 3.90 -12.83
N ALA A 377 -37.83 4.00 -14.11
CA ALA A 377 -38.39 4.97 -15.06
C ALA A 377 -39.93 4.94 -15.08
N GLY A 378 -40.54 6.10 -14.89
CA GLY A 378 -41.99 6.28 -14.86
C GLY A 378 -42.63 6.17 -13.47
N VAL A 379 -41.85 5.94 -12.41
CA VAL A 379 -42.28 6.12 -11.02
C VAL A 379 -41.83 7.49 -10.54
N ALA A 380 -42.74 8.28 -9.96
CA ALA A 380 -42.38 9.58 -9.39
C ALA A 380 -41.40 9.36 -8.21
N LEU A 381 -40.17 9.86 -8.37
CA LEU A 381 -39.18 9.92 -7.31
C LEU A 381 -39.40 11.26 -6.57
N ASN A 382 -39.81 11.19 -5.30
CA ASN A 382 -40.16 12.36 -4.47
C ASN A 382 -38.97 12.94 -3.74
#